data_AF-A0A958F1H1-F1
#
_entry.id   AF-A0A958F1H1-F1
#
_cell.length_a   1.000
_cell.length_b   1.000
_cell.length_c   1.000
_cell.angle_alpha   90.00
_cell.angle_beta   90.00
_cell.angle_gamma   90.00
#
_symmetry.space_group_name_H-M   'P 1'
#
loop_
_entity.id
_entity.type
_entity.pdbx_description
1 polymer ?
#
loop_
_entity_poly.entity_id
_entity_poly.type
_entity_poly.pdbx_seq_one_letter_code
_entity_poly.pdbx_strand_id
1 'polypeptide(L)'
;GCWVGAMLVQQNMLPEFRLPKALNRPMLPLVIGVIWFLAMTISSLWLVWQTDLQIWRSDVPLFIGSDAQGNWQWNGDISDLRLFATAIPPKDIGTDIRSDFSANVPKDWIDAVRQGNQFSLKMRIVPADTLQNGPVHIVSLAENYYRGNLIIGQHFSGLMVNLNTGTSQPGGSNPLLIAENVLQPGKPTQITVTFDSNMLRLFVDTEQRAALVFAPAAVVFANIRYVHSQNSGPLQWLFWAIVFVPVGITIALFFNSLNRQKKWLTQFGVMLIPAAIFWLILCSFSQFSIDWQEYAIATGLSVMGWLISKK
;
A
#
# COMPACT_ATOMS: atom_id res chain seq x y z
N GLY A 1 13.06 13.97 13.32
CA GLY A 1 14.40 13.35 13.35
C GLY A 1 15.52 14.38 13.39
N CYS A 2 15.85 14.97 12.24
CA CYS A 2 17.05 15.82 12.09
C CYS A 2 17.06 17.11 12.96
N TRP A 3 15.89 17.66 13.30
CA TRP A 3 15.80 18.86 14.14
C TRP A 3 16.15 18.64 15.63
N VAL A 4 15.79 17.48 16.19
CA VAL A 4 16.11 17.15 17.60
C VAL A 4 17.61 16.92 17.77
N GLY A 5 18.27 16.32 16.77
CA GLY A 5 19.73 16.16 16.76
C GLY A 5 20.48 17.49 16.74
N ALA A 6 20.04 18.46 15.93
CA ALA A 6 20.65 19.79 15.88
C ALA A 6 20.46 20.58 17.18
N MET A 7 19.28 20.49 17.81
CA MET A 7 19.00 21.16 19.09
C MET A 7 19.82 20.58 20.25
N LEU A 8 20.01 19.26 20.30
CA LEU A 8 20.81 18.60 21.34
C LEU A 8 22.30 18.91 21.23
N VAL A 9 22.81 19.12 20.01
CA VAL A 9 24.20 19.56 19.77
C VAL A 9 24.40 21.02 20.19
N GLN A 10 23.39 21.88 20.00
CA GLN A 10 23.50 23.30 20.31
C GLN A 10 23.44 23.60 21.83
N GLN A 11 22.84 22.72 22.64
CA GLN A 11 22.68 22.94 24.08
C GLN A 11 23.81 22.37 24.97
N ASN A 12 24.94 21.89 24.42
CA ASN A 12 26.08 21.35 25.20
C ASN A 12 25.71 20.23 26.20
N MET A 13 24.53 19.62 26.06
CA MET A 13 24.01 18.62 27.02
C MET A 13 24.52 17.20 26.76
N LEU A 14 25.35 16.99 25.73
CA LEU A 14 26.02 15.71 25.50
C LEU A 14 27.52 15.88 25.79
N PRO A 15 28.04 15.32 26.90
CA PRO A 15 29.49 15.27 27.12
C PRO A 15 30.12 14.57 25.91
N GLU A 16 31.18 15.17 25.38
CA GLU A 16 31.90 14.80 24.15
C GLU A 16 31.57 13.38 23.65
N PHE A 17 30.63 13.27 22.71
CA PHE A 17 30.35 12.00 22.04
C PHE A 17 31.55 11.63 21.15
N ARG A 18 32.60 11.11 21.77
CA ARG A 18 33.74 10.52 21.07
C ARG A 18 33.28 9.17 20.56
N LEU A 19 33.14 9.06 19.24
CA LEU A 19 32.94 7.78 18.58
C LEU A 19 33.94 6.76 19.16
N PRO A 20 33.51 5.52 19.48
CA PRO A 20 34.39 4.51 20.04
C PRO A 20 35.63 4.37 19.17
N LYS A 21 36.83 4.35 19.77
CA LYS A 21 38.10 4.14 19.03
C LYS A 21 38.09 2.87 18.15
N ALA A 22 37.20 1.93 18.44
CA ALA A 22 36.97 0.72 17.66
C ALA A 22 36.35 0.97 16.27
N LEU A 23 35.71 2.12 16.03
CA LEU A 23 35.16 2.48 14.72
C LEU A 23 36.27 3.09 13.83
N ASN A 24 37.11 2.21 13.28
CA ASN A 24 38.12 2.62 12.31
C ASN A 24 37.47 3.40 11.16
N ARG A 25 38.09 4.52 10.74
CA ARG A 25 37.65 5.35 9.59
C ARG A 25 37.14 4.56 8.36
N PRO A 26 37.74 3.43 7.94
CA PRO A 26 37.21 2.59 6.85
C PRO A 26 35.81 2.00 7.10
N MET A 27 35.42 1.72 8.35
CA MET A 27 34.14 1.06 8.70
C MET A 27 32.95 2.02 8.72
N LEU A 28 33.18 3.32 8.87
CA LEU A 28 32.12 4.30 9.07
C LEU A 28 31.07 4.32 7.93
N PRO A 29 31.44 4.30 6.62
CA PRO A 29 30.46 4.27 5.53
C PRO A 29 29.58 3.02 5.57
N LEU A 30 30.17 1.86 5.89
CA LEU A 30 29.45 0.59 5.99
C LEU A 30 28.41 0.65 7.10
N VAL A 31 28.77 1.15 8.28
CA VAL A 31 27.84 1.29 9.41
C VAL A 31 26.69 2.23 9.06
N ILE A 32 26.97 3.37 8.42
CA ILE A 32 25.93 4.29 7.94
C ILE A 32 25.00 3.60 6.94
N GLY A 33 25.55 2.86 5.97
CA GLY A 33 24.78 2.13 4.98
C GLY A 33 23.87 1.05 5.59
N VAL A 34 24.38 0.31 6.57
CA VAL A 34 23.60 -0.70 7.31
C VAL A 34 22.48 -0.06 8.11
N ILE A 35 22.75 1.02 8.85
CA ILE A 35 21.72 1.74 9.61
C ILE A 35 20.62 2.28 8.68
N TRP A 36 21.01 2.88 7.56
CA TRP A 36 20.08 3.38 6.55
C TRP A 36 19.19 2.27 5.99
N PHE A 37 19.80 1.16 5.57
CA PHE A 37 19.07 0.02 5.02
C PHE A 37 18.11 -0.59 6.03
N LEU A 38 18.53 -0.77 7.29
CA LEU A 38 17.67 -1.26 8.37
C LEU A 38 16.51 -0.30 8.64
N ALA A 39 16.76 1.02 8.69
CA ALA A 39 15.71 2.01 8.88
C ALA A 39 14.66 1.97 7.76
N MET A 40 15.10 1.83 6.49
CA MET A 40 14.20 1.68 5.34
C MET A 40 13.44 0.36 5.35
N THR A 41 14.08 -0.72 5.77
CA THR A 41 13.44 -2.04 5.91
C THR A 41 12.37 -2.03 6.99
N ILE A 42 12.68 -1.51 8.18
CA ILE A 42 11.73 -1.38 9.30
C ILE A 42 10.55 -0.48 8.89
N SER A 43 10.84 0.65 8.24
CA SER A 43 9.78 1.54 7.74
C SER A 43 8.89 0.82 6.74
N SER A 44 9.47 0.05 5.81
CA SER A 44 8.70 -0.71 4.81
C SER A 44 7.84 -1.80 5.44
N LEU A 45 8.37 -2.53 6.44
CA LEU A 45 7.64 -3.53 7.19
C LEU A 45 6.47 -2.92 7.97
N TRP A 46 6.71 -1.79 8.62
CA TRP A 46 5.65 -1.05 9.29
C TRP A 46 4.54 -0.71 8.29
N LEU A 47 4.90 -0.24 7.09
CA LEU A 47 3.94 0.10 6.04
C LEU A 47 3.16 -1.11 5.51
N VAL A 48 3.80 -2.27 5.34
CA VAL A 48 3.10 -3.52 4.97
C VAL A 48 2.12 -3.92 6.05
N TRP A 49 2.48 -3.77 7.32
CA TRP A 49 1.56 -4.05 8.42
C TRP A 49 0.34 -3.13 8.42
N GLN A 50 0.46 -1.93 7.85
CA GLN A 50 -0.67 -1.02 7.70
C GLN A 50 -1.66 -1.43 6.60
N THR A 51 -1.39 -2.45 5.78
CA THR A 51 -2.30 -2.94 4.73
C THR A 51 -3.11 -4.16 5.18
N ASP A 52 -2.88 -4.61 6.42
CA ASP A 52 -3.51 -5.79 6.98
C ASP A 52 -4.97 -5.53 7.37
N LEU A 53 -5.88 -6.37 6.88
CA LEU A 53 -7.29 -6.35 7.22
C LEU A 53 -7.59 -7.00 8.57
N GLN A 54 -6.61 -7.58 9.28
CA GLN A 54 -6.81 -8.16 10.63
C GLN A 54 -7.42 -7.17 11.63
N ILE A 55 -7.21 -5.87 11.42
CA ILE A 55 -7.79 -4.78 12.22
C ILE A 55 -9.30 -4.61 12.01
N TRP A 56 -9.89 -5.26 11.00
CA TRP A 56 -11.31 -5.20 10.73
C TRP A 56 -12.09 -5.73 11.91
N ARG A 57 -13.15 -5.00 12.26
CA ARG A 57 -14.09 -5.39 13.29
C ARG A 57 -15.07 -6.42 12.74
N SER A 58 -15.33 -7.50 13.46
CA SER A 58 -16.29 -8.53 13.03
C SER A 58 -17.72 -8.27 13.51
N ASP A 59 -17.92 -7.28 14.38
CA ASP A 59 -19.19 -6.91 14.99
C ASP A 59 -19.89 -5.73 14.27
N VAL A 60 -19.37 -5.28 13.14
CA VAL A 60 -19.99 -4.18 12.37
C VAL A 60 -21.09 -4.71 11.43
N PRO A 61 -22.24 -4.03 11.38
CA PRO A 61 -23.33 -4.39 10.47
C PRO A 61 -23.01 -4.00 9.02
N LEU A 62 -23.68 -4.69 8.09
CA LEU A 62 -23.71 -4.34 6.67
C LEU A 62 -24.97 -3.52 6.37
N PHE A 63 -24.79 -2.35 5.78
CA PHE A 63 -25.86 -1.49 5.26
C PHE A 63 -25.82 -1.44 3.74
N ILE A 64 -27.00 -1.42 3.13
CA ILE A 64 -27.21 -1.36 1.68
C ILE A 64 -28.10 -0.16 1.39
N GLY A 65 -27.66 0.71 0.48
CA GLY A 65 -28.39 1.92 0.07
C GLY A 65 -28.43 3.03 1.12
N SER A 66 -27.73 2.88 2.25
CA SER A 66 -27.62 3.91 3.27
C SER A 66 -26.42 3.68 4.18
N ASP A 67 -26.18 4.62 5.08
CA ASP A 67 -25.27 4.48 6.22
C ASP A 67 -26.01 3.98 7.46
N ALA A 68 -25.27 3.76 8.54
CA ALA A 68 -25.82 3.27 9.79
C ALA A 68 -26.89 4.17 10.43
N GLN A 69 -26.86 5.47 10.08
CA GLN A 69 -27.73 6.48 10.68
C GLN A 69 -28.88 6.88 9.76
N GLY A 70 -28.92 6.39 8.52
CA GLY A 70 -29.95 6.74 7.54
C GLY A 70 -29.79 8.14 6.93
N ASN A 71 -28.66 8.80 7.16
CA ASN A 71 -28.38 10.18 6.75
C ASN A 71 -27.91 10.27 5.28
N TRP A 72 -27.24 9.23 4.79
CA TRP A 72 -26.58 9.24 3.46
C TRP A 72 -27.21 8.21 2.52
N GLN A 73 -28.52 8.36 2.28
CA GLN A 73 -29.29 7.44 1.46
C GLN A 73 -28.92 7.55 -0.02
N TRP A 74 -28.62 6.40 -0.60
CA TRP A 74 -28.38 6.26 -2.03
C TRP A 74 -29.69 6.13 -2.79
N ASN A 75 -29.80 6.86 -3.90
CA ASN A 75 -31.02 6.86 -4.71
C ASN A 75 -30.80 6.04 -5.98
N GLY A 76 -31.44 4.88 -6.03
CA GLY A 76 -31.38 3.94 -7.14
C GLY A 76 -31.70 2.53 -6.71
N ASP A 77 -31.53 1.59 -7.64
CA ASP A 77 -31.74 0.17 -7.38
C ASP A 77 -30.41 -0.55 -7.17
N ILE A 78 -30.31 -1.36 -6.10
CA ILE A 78 -29.17 -2.26 -5.84
C ILE A 78 -29.68 -3.69 -5.98
N SER A 79 -28.95 -4.49 -6.76
CA SER A 79 -29.27 -5.91 -6.99
C SER A 79 -28.01 -6.75 -7.09
N ASP A 80 -28.17 -8.07 -6.93
CA ASP A 80 -27.09 -9.06 -7.15
C ASP A 80 -25.81 -8.79 -6.33
N LEU A 81 -25.96 -8.31 -5.08
CA LEU A 81 -24.84 -8.13 -4.17
C LEU A 81 -24.27 -9.49 -3.75
N ARG A 82 -22.99 -9.68 -4.04
CA ARG A 82 -22.23 -10.91 -3.82
C ARG A 82 -20.92 -10.58 -3.10
N LEU A 83 -20.62 -11.37 -2.07
CA LEU A 83 -19.44 -11.23 -1.22
C LEU A 83 -18.54 -12.47 -1.37
N PHE A 84 -17.24 -12.24 -1.56
CA PHE A 84 -16.23 -13.27 -1.74
C PHE A 84 -15.11 -13.06 -0.72
N ALA A 85 -14.65 -14.12 -0.06
CA ALA A 85 -13.52 -14.03 0.86
C ALA A 85 -12.15 -14.06 0.14
N THR A 86 -12.16 -14.05 -1.19
CA THR A 86 -10.97 -14.05 -2.04
C THR A 86 -11.03 -12.93 -3.07
N ALA A 87 -9.86 -12.47 -3.54
CA ALA A 87 -9.78 -11.56 -4.67
C ALA A 87 -10.13 -12.29 -5.97
N ILE A 88 -11.11 -11.79 -6.73
CA ILE A 88 -11.42 -12.28 -8.08
C ILE A 88 -10.31 -11.76 -9.00
N PRO A 89 -9.58 -12.64 -9.72
CA PRO A 89 -8.57 -12.20 -10.67
C PRO A 89 -9.18 -11.33 -11.79
N PRO A 90 -8.45 -10.33 -12.33
CA PRO A 90 -8.97 -9.45 -13.38
C PRO A 90 -9.56 -10.18 -14.59
N LYS A 91 -8.96 -11.32 -14.98
CA LYS A 91 -9.42 -12.17 -16.08
C LYS A 91 -10.81 -12.80 -15.85
N ASP A 92 -11.24 -12.92 -14.60
CA ASP A 92 -12.45 -13.64 -14.21
C ASP A 92 -13.61 -12.68 -13.83
N ILE A 93 -13.40 -11.35 -13.86
CA ILE A 93 -14.39 -10.33 -13.45
C ILE A 93 -15.71 -10.43 -14.26
N GLY A 94 -15.60 -10.74 -15.55
CA GLY A 94 -16.75 -10.91 -16.44
C GLY A 94 -17.51 -12.24 -16.28
N THR A 95 -17.00 -13.16 -15.46
CA THR A 95 -17.61 -14.48 -15.30
C THR A 95 -18.68 -14.49 -14.21
N ASP A 96 -19.63 -15.43 -14.32
CA ASP A 96 -20.66 -15.66 -13.30
C ASP A 96 -20.10 -16.58 -12.21
N ILE A 97 -19.47 -15.96 -11.22
CA ILE A 97 -18.87 -16.67 -10.08
C ILE A 97 -19.90 -16.70 -8.93
N ARG A 98 -20.13 -17.89 -8.38
CA ARG A 98 -20.96 -18.07 -7.20
C ARG A 98 -20.26 -17.48 -5.97
N SER A 99 -20.99 -16.68 -5.19
CA SER A 99 -20.46 -16.13 -3.94
C SER A 99 -20.32 -17.19 -2.86
N ASP A 100 -19.31 -17.00 -2.00
CA ASP A 100 -19.13 -17.80 -0.80
C ASP A 100 -20.16 -17.42 0.28
N PHE A 101 -20.68 -16.19 0.23
CA PHE A 101 -21.59 -15.64 1.24
C PHE A 101 -22.81 -14.94 0.63
N SER A 102 -23.89 -14.90 1.41
CA SER A 102 -25.07 -14.07 1.19
C SER A 102 -24.92 -12.75 1.94
N ALA A 103 -25.52 -11.66 1.42
CA ALA A 103 -25.49 -10.33 2.04
C ALA A 103 -25.96 -10.30 3.51
N ASN A 104 -26.73 -11.30 3.95
CA ASN A 104 -27.24 -11.40 5.32
C ASN A 104 -26.26 -12.05 6.32
N VAL A 105 -25.03 -12.42 5.91
CA VAL A 105 -24.03 -13.05 6.80
C VAL A 105 -22.71 -12.26 6.84
N PRO A 106 -22.69 -11.04 7.42
CA PRO A 106 -21.48 -10.21 7.41
C PRO A 106 -20.34 -10.80 8.25
N LYS A 107 -20.64 -11.38 9.42
CA LYS A 107 -19.61 -11.78 10.38
C LYS A 107 -18.66 -12.85 9.83
N ASP A 108 -19.20 -13.95 9.29
CA ASP A 108 -18.38 -15.05 8.80
C ASP A 108 -17.55 -14.64 7.58
N TRP A 109 -18.11 -13.78 6.73
CA TRP A 109 -17.36 -13.17 5.63
C TRP A 109 -16.23 -12.29 6.14
N ILE A 110 -16.48 -11.40 7.11
CA ILE A 110 -15.44 -10.55 7.70
C ILE A 110 -14.33 -11.39 8.32
N ASP A 111 -14.68 -12.43 9.09
CA ASP A 111 -13.70 -13.31 9.71
C ASP A 111 -12.85 -14.02 8.65
N ALA A 112 -13.45 -14.45 7.53
CA ALA A 112 -12.72 -15.02 6.40
C ALA A 112 -11.83 -13.99 5.67
N VAL A 113 -12.31 -12.76 5.47
CA VAL A 113 -11.53 -11.67 4.86
C VAL A 113 -10.33 -11.29 5.73
N ARG A 114 -10.50 -11.24 7.05
CA ARG A 114 -9.41 -11.00 8.00
C ARG A 114 -8.34 -12.08 7.87
N GLN A 115 -8.75 -13.35 7.90
CA GLN A 115 -7.83 -14.49 7.79
C GLN A 115 -7.13 -14.55 6.43
N GLY A 116 -7.85 -14.27 5.34
CA GLY A 116 -7.32 -14.31 3.98
C GLY A 116 -6.52 -13.07 3.59
N ASN A 117 -6.76 -11.93 4.25
CA ASN A 117 -6.28 -10.60 3.87
C ASN A 117 -6.64 -10.21 2.42
N GLN A 118 -7.81 -10.63 1.96
CA GLN A 118 -8.30 -10.42 0.60
C GLN A 118 -9.82 -10.51 0.58
N PHE A 119 -10.45 -9.90 -0.44
CA PHE A 119 -11.88 -10.01 -0.66
C PHE A 119 -12.27 -9.57 -2.06
N SER A 120 -13.51 -9.90 -2.44
CA SER A 120 -14.21 -9.21 -3.52
C SER A 120 -15.65 -8.92 -3.16
N LEU A 121 -16.18 -7.84 -3.73
CA LEU A 121 -17.59 -7.49 -3.68
C LEU A 121 -18.04 -7.20 -5.10
N LYS A 122 -19.11 -7.87 -5.53
CA LYS A 122 -19.74 -7.67 -6.84
C LYS A 122 -21.19 -7.28 -6.63
N MET A 123 -21.66 -6.28 -7.37
CA MET A 123 -23.06 -5.84 -7.32
C MET A 123 -23.48 -5.20 -8.64
N ARG A 124 -24.79 -5.14 -8.87
CA ARG A 124 -25.38 -4.35 -9.96
C ARG A 124 -26.17 -3.20 -9.36
N ILE A 125 -25.93 -2.00 -9.87
CA ILE A 125 -26.65 -0.80 -9.46
C ILE A 125 -27.34 -0.14 -10.65
N VAL A 126 -28.44 0.55 -10.41
CA VAL A 126 -29.08 1.45 -11.36
C VAL A 126 -29.24 2.80 -10.66
N PRO A 127 -28.32 3.77 -10.87
CA PRO A 127 -28.41 5.07 -10.22
C PRO A 127 -29.67 5.82 -10.67
N ALA A 128 -30.47 6.36 -9.76
CA ALA A 128 -31.57 7.23 -10.14
C ALA A 128 -31.10 8.67 -10.39
N ASP A 129 -30.06 9.11 -9.67
CA ASP A 129 -29.48 10.45 -9.77
C ASP A 129 -27.95 10.39 -9.65
N THR A 130 -27.24 11.08 -10.55
CA THR A 130 -25.76 11.22 -10.52
C THR A 130 -25.30 12.56 -9.98
N LEU A 131 -26.20 13.41 -9.49
CA LEU A 131 -25.87 14.69 -8.86
C LEU A 131 -25.82 14.59 -7.33
N GLN A 132 -26.04 13.39 -6.76
CA GLN A 132 -25.93 13.20 -5.32
C GLN A 132 -24.50 13.52 -4.85
N ASN A 133 -24.40 14.45 -3.90
CA ASN A 133 -23.14 14.97 -3.39
C ASN A 133 -22.88 14.44 -1.97
N GLY A 134 -21.61 14.19 -1.65
CA GLY A 134 -21.14 13.60 -0.41
C GLY A 134 -20.81 12.12 -0.57
N PRO A 135 -20.44 11.44 0.52
CA PRO A 135 -20.35 9.99 0.54
C PRO A 135 -21.73 9.39 0.64
N VAL A 136 -22.39 9.22 -0.50
CA VAL A 136 -23.69 8.56 -0.53
C VAL A 136 -23.45 7.06 -0.54
N HIS A 137 -23.86 6.35 0.52
CA HIS A 137 -23.42 4.97 0.75
C HIS A 137 -24.26 3.97 -0.04
N ILE A 138 -23.62 3.30 -0.99
CA ILE A 138 -24.23 2.20 -1.75
C ILE A 138 -24.13 0.92 -0.92
N VAL A 139 -22.94 0.62 -0.40
CA VAL A 139 -22.71 -0.47 0.54
C VAL A 139 -21.76 0.01 1.63
N SER A 140 -22.11 -0.21 2.89
CA SER A 140 -21.31 0.21 4.03
C SER A 140 -21.21 -0.91 5.06
N LEU A 141 -19.98 -1.32 5.38
CA LEU A 141 -19.68 -2.19 6.50
C LEU A 141 -19.11 -1.32 7.63
N ALA A 142 -19.99 -0.72 8.42
CA ALA A 142 -19.61 0.27 9.40
C ALA A 142 -20.60 0.39 10.56
N GLU A 143 -20.12 0.77 11.73
CA GLU A 143 -20.97 1.19 12.86
C GLU A 143 -21.46 2.63 12.66
N ASN A 144 -20.62 3.49 12.10
CA ASN A 144 -20.93 4.88 11.75
C ASN A 144 -19.90 5.40 10.72
N TYR A 145 -20.08 6.62 10.23
CA TYR A 145 -19.19 7.26 9.25
C TYR A 145 -17.70 7.23 9.66
N TYR A 146 -17.40 7.33 10.95
CA TYR A 146 -16.03 7.35 11.47
C TYR A 146 -15.47 5.96 11.82
N ARG A 147 -16.31 4.92 11.79
CA ARG A 147 -15.98 3.58 12.28
C ARG A 147 -16.52 2.54 11.32
N GLY A 148 -15.84 2.38 10.19
CA GLY A 148 -16.13 1.37 9.18
C GLY A 148 -14.93 0.53 8.81
N ASN A 149 -15.20 -0.65 8.26
CA ASN A 149 -14.22 -1.51 7.60
C ASN A 149 -14.14 -1.19 6.10
N LEU A 150 -15.30 -0.96 5.46
CA LEU A 150 -15.43 -0.74 4.02
C LEU A 150 -16.64 0.15 3.74
N ILE A 151 -16.47 1.13 2.85
CA ILE A 151 -17.56 1.95 2.32
C ILE A 151 -17.40 2.02 0.81
N ILE A 152 -18.43 1.62 0.07
CA ILE A 152 -18.58 1.89 -1.35
C ILE A 152 -19.67 2.94 -1.49
N GLY A 153 -19.30 4.08 -2.05
CA GLY A 153 -20.20 5.22 -2.18
C GLY A 153 -20.18 5.83 -3.58
N GLN A 154 -21.18 6.66 -3.81
CA GLN A 154 -21.25 7.55 -4.95
C GLN A 154 -20.82 8.95 -4.53
N HIS A 155 -20.08 9.63 -5.40
CA HIS A 155 -19.79 11.05 -5.32
C HIS A 155 -19.99 11.66 -6.71
N PHE A 156 -21.07 12.42 -6.90
CA PHE A 156 -21.54 12.83 -8.23
C PHE A 156 -21.71 11.62 -9.18
N SER A 157 -21.19 11.70 -10.41
CA SER A 157 -21.13 10.61 -11.38
C SER A 157 -20.02 9.60 -11.10
N GLY A 158 -19.27 9.79 -10.02
CA GLY A 158 -18.15 8.95 -9.63
C GLY A 158 -18.53 7.88 -8.60
N LEU A 159 -17.70 6.85 -8.56
CA LEU A 159 -17.68 5.87 -7.49
C LEU A 159 -16.46 6.09 -6.62
N MET A 160 -16.63 5.79 -5.34
CA MET A 160 -15.51 5.74 -4.42
C MET A 160 -15.56 4.52 -3.52
N VAL A 161 -14.37 4.05 -3.17
CA VAL A 161 -14.17 2.95 -2.25
C VAL A 161 -13.22 3.44 -1.16
N ASN A 162 -13.72 3.40 0.07
CA ASN A 162 -12.97 3.69 1.26
C ASN A 162 -12.78 2.37 2.01
N LEU A 163 -11.51 2.04 2.24
CA LEU A 163 -11.08 0.81 2.89
C LEU A 163 -10.39 1.16 4.19
N ASN A 164 -10.82 0.60 5.31
CA ASN A 164 -10.09 0.76 6.56
C ASN A 164 -8.90 -0.19 6.59
N THR A 165 -7.72 0.39 6.56
CA THR A 165 -6.42 -0.25 6.72
C THR A 165 -5.71 0.44 7.90
N GLY A 166 -4.61 -0.11 8.41
CA GLY A 166 -3.94 0.51 9.58
C GLY A 166 -3.44 1.94 9.32
N THR A 167 -3.26 2.30 8.05
CA THR A 167 -2.96 3.67 7.58
C THR A 167 -4.14 4.61 7.53
N SER A 168 -5.36 4.12 7.75
CA SER A 168 -6.55 4.93 7.61
C SER A 168 -6.75 5.89 8.77
N GLN A 169 -7.12 7.13 8.45
CA GLN A 169 -7.61 8.05 9.47
C GLN A 169 -8.94 7.55 10.05
N PRO A 170 -9.31 7.91 11.30
CA PRO A 170 -10.63 7.63 11.84
C PRO A 170 -11.73 8.07 10.86
N GLY A 171 -12.53 7.12 10.38
CA GLY A 171 -13.53 7.31 9.31
C GLY A 171 -13.11 6.93 7.91
N GLY A 172 -11.93 6.34 7.76
CA GLY A 172 -11.49 5.80 6.47
C GLY A 172 -11.21 6.88 5.41
N SER A 173 -11.09 8.15 5.81
CA SER A 173 -10.88 9.26 4.88
C SER A 173 -9.60 9.15 4.02
N ASN A 174 -8.74 8.18 4.32
CA ASN A 174 -7.74 7.60 3.42
C ASN A 174 -7.54 6.13 3.81
N PRO A 175 -7.17 5.21 2.91
CA PRO A 175 -7.08 5.36 1.47
C PRO A 175 -8.46 5.38 0.79
N LEU A 176 -8.64 6.38 -0.09
CA LEU A 176 -9.82 6.56 -0.92
C LEU A 176 -9.46 6.23 -2.38
N LEU A 177 -10.08 5.20 -2.94
CA LEU A 177 -10.04 4.90 -4.36
C LEU A 177 -11.23 5.59 -5.04
N ILE A 178 -10.98 6.42 -6.05
CA ILE A 178 -12.03 7.15 -6.78
C ILE A 178 -11.97 6.77 -8.26
N ALA A 179 -13.13 6.51 -8.86
CA ALA A 179 -13.33 6.47 -10.30
C ALA A 179 -14.36 7.53 -10.69
N GLU A 180 -13.92 8.56 -11.41
CA GLU A 180 -14.77 9.67 -11.81
C GLU A 180 -15.57 9.36 -13.08
N ASN A 181 -16.77 9.93 -13.20
CA ASN A 181 -17.58 9.89 -14.42
C ASN A 181 -17.91 8.47 -14.93
N VAL A 182 -18.14 7.53 -14.01
CA VAL A 182 -18.43 6.12 -14.34
C VAL A 182 -19.92 5.76 -14.27
N LEU A 183 -20.74 6.58 -13.61
CA LEU A 183 -22.17 6.34 -13.43
C LEU A 183 -23.01 7.19 -14.40
N GLN A 184 -24.16 6.63 -14.81
CA GLN A 184 -25.17 7.31 -15.62
C GLN A 184 -26.56 7.02 -15.04
N PRO A 185 -27.45 8.02 -14.92
CA PRO A 185 -28.80 7.81 -14.41
C PRO A 185 -29.59 6.79 -15.25
N GLY A 186 -30.31 5.89 -14.60
CA GLY A 186 -31.14 4.87 -15.22
C GLY A 186 -30.37 3.74 -15.90
N LYS A 187 -29.04 3.78 -15.95
CA LYS A 187 -28.22 2.77 -16.62
C LYS A 187 -27.77 1.68 -15.64
N PRO A 188 -28.16 0.41 -15.84
CA PRO A 188 -27.62 -0.70 -15.08
C PRO A 188 -26.10 -0.78 -15.24
N THR A 189 -25.40 -0.83 -14.12
CA THR A 189 -23.94 -0.80 -14.04
C THR A 189 -23.47 -1.89 -13.09
N GLN A 190 -22.56 -2.75 -13.55
CA GLN A 190 -21.94 -3.76 -12.69
C GLN A 190 -20.70 -3.18 -12.04
N ILE A 191 -20.65 -3.21 -10.71
CA ILE A 191 -19.49 -2.80 -9.93
C ILE A 191 -18.82 -4.04 -9.38
N THR A 192 -17.49 -4.10 -9.48
CA THR A 192 -16.70 -5.10 -8.78
C THR A 192 -15.53 -4.44 -8.08
N VAL A 193 -15.42 -4.65 -6.78
CA VAL A 193 -14.31 -4.21 -5.95
C VAL A 193 -13.53 -5.45 -5.54
N THR A 194 -12.22 -5.44 -5.73
CA THR A 194 -11.34 -6.54 -5.33
C THR A 194 -10.17 -6.02 -4.53
N PHE A 195 -9.75 -6.74 -3.50
CA PHE A 195 -8.54 -6.47 -2.75
C PHE A 195 -7.74 -7.75 -2.53
N ASP A 196 -6.46 -7.75 -2.90
CA ASP A 196 -5.54 -8.90 -2.87
C ASP A 196 -4.32 -8.67 -1.96
N SER A 197 -4.57 -8.19 -0.73
CA SER A 197 -3.56 -7.80 0.28
C SER A 197 -2.73 -6.55 -0.04
N ASN A 198 -2.51 -6.24 -1.31
CA ASN A 198 -1.65 -5.13 -1.73
C ASN A 198 -2.29 -4.21 -2.77
N MET A 199 -3.42 -4.58 -3.39
CA MET A 199 -4.03 -3.77 -4.43
C MET A 199 -5.54 -3.78 -4.30
N LEU A 200 -6.12 -2.59 -4.10
CA LEU A 200 -7.55 -2.37 -4.19
C LEU A 200 -7.89 -1.96 -5.63
N ARG A 201 -8.77 -2.69 -6.30
CA ARG A 201 -9.19 -2.40 -7.67
C ARG A 201 -10.69 -2.18 -7.73
N LEU A 202 -11.11 -1.30 -8.62
CA LEU A 202 -12.50 -0.98 -8.93
C LEU A 202 -12.73 -1.20 -10.43
N PHE A 203 -13.66 -2.10 -10.73
CA PHE A 203 -14.12 -2.41 -12.07
C PHE A 203 -15.55 -1.93 -12.26
N VAL A 204 -15.83 -1.39 -13.44
CA VAL A 204 -17.16 -0.97 -13.91
C VAL A 204 -17.42 -1.65 -15.23
N ASP A 205 -18.47 -2.46 -15.31
CA ASP A 205 -18.84 -3.26 -16.48
C ASP A 205 -17.66 -4.07 -17.04
N THR A 206 -16.86 -4.67 -16.15
CA THR A 206 -15.62 -5.44 -16.41
C THR A 206 -14.35 -4.64 -16.72
N GLU A 207 -14.46 -3.35 -17.01
CA GLU A 207 -13.31 -2.49 -17.26
C GLU A 207 -12.74 -1.98 -15.92
N GLN A 208 -11.42 -2.10 -15.71
CA GLN A 208 -10.77 -1.52 -14.54
C GLN A 208 -10.76 0.01 -14.66
N ARG A 209 -11.45 0.71 -13.76
CA ARG A 209 -11.53 2.17 -13.76
C ARG A 209 -10.51 2.81 -12.83
N ALA A 210 -10.20 2.15 -11.72
CA ALA A 210 -9.25 2.66 -10.74
C ALA A 210 -8.55 1.50 -10.00
N ALA A 211 -7.30 1.70 -9.58
CA ALA A 211 -6.56 0.73 -8.78
C ALA A 211 -5.57 1.41 -7.84
N LEU A 212 -5.65 1.15 -6.54
CA LEU A 212 -4.73 1.66 -5.55
C LEU A 212 -3.78 0.56 -5.07
N VAL A 213 -2.48 0.78 -5.27
CA VAL A 213 -1.42 -0.11 -4.79
C VAL A 213 -0.95 0.34 -3.41
N PHE A 214 -1.00 -0.57 -2.46
CA PHE A 214 -0.46 -0.43 -1.11
C PHE A 214 0.99 -0.93 -1.08
N ALA A 215 1.87 -0.21 -1.77
CA ALA A 215 3.31 -0.45 -1.72
C ALA A 215 3.96 0.47 -0.67
N PRO A 216 5.11 0.09 -0.08
CA PRO A 216 5.88 0.97 0.81
C PRO A 216 6.10 2.36 0.20
N ALA A 217 6.43 2.41 -1.09
CA ALA A 217 6.55 3.66 -1.84
C ALA A 217 5.27 4.50 -1.79
N ALA A 218 4.12 3.90 -2.10
CA ALA A 218 2.84 4.61 -2.15
C ALA A 218 2.46 5.20 -0.78
N VAL A 219 2.76 4.51 0.32
CA VAL A 219 2.45 5.03 1.65
C VAL A 219 3.44 6.12 2.10
N VAL A 220 4.74 5.98 1.82
CA VAL A 220 5.73 7.05 2.06
C VAL A 220 5.31 8.33 1.35
N PHE A 221 4.78 8.20 0.14
CA PHE A 221 4.34 9.34 -0.67
C PHE A 221 2.84 9.66 -0.55
N ALA A 222 2.07 8.98 0.31
CA ALA A 222 0.64 9.22 0.46
C ALA A 222 0.32 10.65 0.97
N ASN A 223 1.24 11.24 1.73
CA ASN A 223 1.14 12.64 2.20
C ASN A 223 1.46 13.66 1.09
N ILE A 224 2.07 13.23 -0.01
CA ILE A 224 2.33 14.09 -1.18
C ILE A 224 1.09 14.01 -2.08
N ARG A 225 0.05 14.77 -1.71
CA ARG A 225 -1.21 15.08 -2.44
C ARG A 225 -1.68 14.07 -3.50
N TYR A 226 -2.88 13.49 -3.27
CA TYR A 226 -3.76 12.88 -4.30
C TYR A 226 -3.00 12.23 -5.46
N VAL A 227 -2.12 11.27 -5.16
CA VAL A 227 -1.48 10.48 -6.21
C VAL A 227 -2.59 9.68 -6.88
N HIS A 228 -3.07 10.20 -8.01
CA HIS A 228 -4.06 9.56 -8.84
C HIS A 228 -3.54 8.16 -9.18
N SER A 229 -4.38 7.18 -8.88
CA SER A 229 -4.06 5.76 -8.73
C SER A 229 -3.48 5.09 -10.00
N GLN A 230 -3.41 5.81 -11.12
CA GLN A 230 -2.94 5.30 -12.41
C GLN A 230 -1.44 5.56 -12.72
N ASN A 231 -0.69 6.30 -11.90
CA ASN A 231 0.69 6.70 -12.25
C ASN A 231 1.73 6.54 -11.12
N SER A 232 1.66 5.44 -10.36
CA SER A 232 2.60 5.17 -9.24
C SER A 232 4.01 4.74 -9.66
N GLY A 233 4.23 4.40 -10.93
CA GLY A 233 5.52 3.88 -11.43
C GLY A 233 6.73 4.76 -11.08
N PRO A 234 6.73 6.08 -11.37
CA PRO A 234 7.84 6.95 -11.02
C PRO A 234 8.14 7.02 -9.51
N LEU A 235 7.09 6.97 -8.67
CA LEU A 235 7.25 6.99 -7.21
C LEU A 235 7.84 5.68 -6.69
N GLN A 236 7.49 4.54 -7.28
CA GLN A 236 8.13 3.26 -6.99
C GLN A 236 9.62 3.31 -7.32
N TRP A 237 10.00 3.80 -8.50
CA TRP A 237 11.40 3.98 -8.88
C TRP A 237 12.16 4.89 -7.92
N LEU A 238 11.56 6.01 -7.52
CA LEU A 238 12.14 6.94 -6.55
C LEU A 238 12.37 6.26 -5.20
N PHE A 239 11.39 5.51 -4.71
CA PHE A 239 11.52 4.74 -3.47
C PHE A 239 12.69 3.75 -3.54
N TRP A 240 12.74 2.91 -4.58
CA TRP A 240 13.84 1.96 -4.76
C TRP A 240 15.19 2.66 -4.86
N ALA A 241 15.26 3.81 -5.53
CA ALA A 241 16.49 4.59 -5.63
C ALA A 241 16.95 5.13 -4.26
N ILE A 242 16.02 5.66 -3.46
CA ILE A 242 16.30 6.14 -2.09
C ILE A 242 16.82 5.01 -1.20
N VAL A 243 16.29 3.79 -1.34
CA VAL A 243 16.73 2.65 -0.53
C VAL A 243 18.10 2.14 -1.01
N PHE A 244 18.27 1.88 -2.31
CA PHE A 244 19.38 1.07 -2.81
C PHE A 244 20.57 1.84 -3.37
N VAL A 245 20.41 3.10 -3.81
CA VAL A 245 21.55 3.92 -4.26
C VAL A 245 22.52 4.23 -3.10
N PRO A 246 22.06 4.65 -1.90
CA PRO A 246 22.94 4.89 -0.76
C PRO A 246 23.67 3.63 -0.29
N VAL A 247 23.03 2.47 -0.38
CA VAL A 247 23.65 1.17 -0.09
C VAL A 247 24.80 0.89 -1.06
N GLY A 248 24.59 1.12 -2.36
CA GLY A 248 25.65 1.01 -3.37
C GLY A 248 26.86 1.92 -3.09
N ILE A 249 26.60 3.19 -2.77
CA ILE A 249 27.63 4.19 -2.45
C ILE A 249 28.42 3.76 -1.20
N THR A 250 27.75 3.36 -0.14
CA THR A 250 28.39 3.01 1.15
C THR A 250 29.25 1.75 1.04
N ILE A 251 28.78 0.73 0.30
CA ILE A 251 29.57 -0.47 -0.03
C ILE A 251 30.82 -0.07 -0.82
N ALA A 252 30.67 0.81 -1.82
CA ALA A 252 31.80 1.25 -2.63
C ALA A 252 32.89 1.95 -1.81
N LEU A 253 32.49 2.91 -0.96
CA LEU A 253 33.40 3.65 -0.08
C LEU A 253 34.12 2.70 0.90
N PHE A 254 33.39 1.75 1.48
CA PHE A 254 33.97 0.74 2.36
C PHE A 254 35.05 -0.08 1.64
N PHE A 255 34.76 -0.66 0.49
CA PHE A 255 35.73 -1.49 -0.22
C PHE A 255 36.89 -0.69 -0.86
N ASN A 256 36.67 0.58 -1.21
CA ASN A 256 37.74 1.46 -1.67
C ASN A 256 38.80 1.66 -0.57
N SER A 257 38.39 1.65 0.70
CA SER A 257 39.29 1.75 1.85
C SER A 257 40.12 0.48 2.14
N LEU A 258 39.73 -0.68 1.58
CA LEU A 258 40.44 -1.95 1.81
C LEU A 258 41.59 -2.15 0.80
N ASN A 259 42.72 -2.70 1.21
CA ASN A 259 43.94 -2.78 0.38
C ASN A 259 44.11 -4.13 -0.35
N ARG A 260 43.21 -4.49 -1.28
CA ARG A 260 43.29 -5.78 -2.03
C ARG A 260 43.05 -5.66 -3.54
N GLN A 261 43.81 -6.42 -4.33
CA GLN A 261 43.78 -6.43 -5.81
C GLN A 261 42.55 -7.13 -6.46
N LYS A 262 41.56 -7.61 -5.70
CA LYS A 262 40.34 -8.27 -6.25
C LYS A 262 39.04 -7.58 -5.84
N LYS A 263 39.01 -6.23 -5.75
CA LYS A 263 37.88 -5.47 -5.20
C LYS A 263 36.55 -5.68 -5.94
N TRP A 264 36.59 -5.81 -7.27
CA TRP A 264 35.36 -5.68 -8.07
C TRP A 264 34.40 -6.88 -7.93
N LEU A 265 34.92 -8.12 -7.92
CA LEU A 265 34.12 -9.35 -7.78
C LEU A 265 33.50 -9.44 -6.39
N THR A 266 34.26 -9.08 -5.34
CA THR A 266 33.74 -9.06 -3.97
C THR A 266 32.72 -7.95 -3.75
N GLN A 267 32.93 -6.77 -4.36
CA GLN A 267 31.96 -5.67 -4.31
C GLN A 267 30.64 -6.06 -4.97
N PHE A 268 30.69 -6.67 -6.16
CA PHE A 268 29.50 -7.07 -6.90
C PHE A 268 28.69 -8.13 -6.13
N GLY A 269 29.35 -9.17 -5.61
CA GLY A 269 28.67 -10.21 -4.81
C GLY A 269 28.00 -9.64 -3.55
N VAL A 270 28.63 -8.68 -2.87
CA VAL A 270 28.06 -8.06 -1.66
C VAL A 270 26.86 -7.15 -1.99
N MET A 271 26.77 -6.56 -3.18
CA MET A 271 25.62 -5.73 -3.57
C MET A 271 24.32 -6.52 -3.79
N LEU A 272 24.42 -7.81 -4.11
CA LEU A 272 23.24 -8.67 -4.27
C LEU A 272 22.57 -8.98 -2.92
N ILE A 273 23.32 -8.92 -1.83
CA ILE A 273 22.88 -9.36 -0.50
C ILE A 273 21.77 -8.45 0.06
N PRO A 274 21.91 -7.10 0.10
CA PRO A 274 20.85 -6.24 0.62
C PRO A 274 19.55 -6.37 -0.16
N ALA A 275 19.61 -6.44 -1.49
CA ALA A 275 18.42 -6.63 -2.33
C ALA A 275 17.72 -7.96 -2.00
N ALA A 276 18.50 -9.04 -1.85
CA ALA A 276 17.97 -10.36 -1.51
C ALA A 276 17.36 -10.39 -0.10
N ILE A 277 18.05 -9.81 0.89
CA ILE A 277 17.56 -9.74 2.27
C ILE A 277 16.28 -8.92 2.36
N PHE A 278 16.26 -7.73 1.75
CA PHE A 278 15.07 -6.87 1.74
C PHE A 278 13.87 -7.60 1.14
N TRP A 279 14.11 -8.26 0.01
CA TRP A 279 13.08 -9.02 -0.70
C TRP A 279 12.56 -10.22 0.11
N LEU A 280 13.46 -11.04 0.70
CA LEU A 280 13.07 -12.16 1.56
C LEU A 280 12.25 -11.69 2.77
N ILE A 281 12.63 -10.55 3.35
CA ILE A 281 11.89 -9.94 4.46
C ILE A 281 10.49 -9.53 3.99
N LEU A 282 10.35 -8.81 2.86
CA LEU A 282 9.03 -8.43 2.36
C LEU A 282 8.15 -9.64 2.07
N CYS A 283 8.69 -10.69 1.44
CA CYS A 283 7.94 -11.93 1.17
C CYS A 283 7.55 -12.70 2.44
N SER A 284 8.27 -12.54 3.56
CA SER A 284 7.87 -13.21 4.82
C SER A 284 6.71 -12.52 5.54
N PHE A 285 6.48 -11.22 5.28
CA PHE A 285 5.47 -10.41 5.98
C PHE A 285 4.21 -10.16 5.16
N SER A 286 4.21 -10.55 3.90
CA SER A 286 3.12 -10.30 2.97
C SER A 286 2.88 -11.54 2.13
N GLN A 287 1.68 -11.70 1.61
CA GLN A 287 1.43 -12.66 0.54
C GLN A 287 1.99 -12.16 -0.82
N PHE A 288 3.03 -11.29 -0.84
CA PHE A 288 3.64 -10.83 -2.10
C PHE A 288 4.21 -12.02 -2.88
N SER A 289 3.78 -12.18 -4.13
CA SER A 289 4.36 -13.12 -5.07
C SER A 289 5.78 -12.69 -5.46
N ILE A 290 6.62 -13.67 -5.81
CA ILE A 290 7.98 -13.42 -6.30
C ILE A 290 7.95 -12.62 -7.60
N ASP A 291 8.29 -11.34 -7.55
CA ASP A 291 8.56 -10.52 -8.73
C ASP A 291 10.07 -10.30 -8.92
N TRP A 292 10.63 -10.99 -9.91
CA TRP A 292 12.03 -10.87 -10.28
C TRP A 292 12.39 -9.48 -10.83
N GLN A 293 11.41 -8.70 -11.31
CA GLN A 293 11.65 -7.36 -11.80
C GLN A 293 12.07 -6.43 -10.67
N GLU A 294 11.41 -6.48 -9.51
CA GLU A 294 11.76 -5.63 -8.36
C GLU A 294 13.16 -5.94 -7.81
N TYR A 295 13.51 -7.23 -7.73
CA TYR A 295 14.86 -7.66 -7.35
C TYR A 295 15.93 -7.15 -8.33
N ALA A 296 15.66 -7.24 -9.63
CA ALA A 296 16.56 -6.73 -10.66
C ALA A 296 16.72 -5.20 -10.59
N ILE A 297 15.64 -4.48 -10.34
CA ILE A 297 15.63 -3.02 -10.15
C ILE A 297 16.48 -2.63 -8.93
N ALA A 298 16.24 -3.24 -7.77
CA ALA A 298 16.99 -2.98 -6.54
C ALA A 298 18.49 -3.22 -6.74
N THR A 299 18.84 -4.34 -7.38
CA THR A 299 20.23 -4.68 -7.72
C THR A 299 20.85 -3.66 -8.66
N GLY A 300 20.14 -3.29 -9.74
CA GLY A 300 20.61 -2.30 -10.71
C GLY A 300 20.86 -0.93 -10.07
N LEU A 301 20.01 -0.50 -9.14
CA LEU A 301 20.16 0.75 -8.41
C LEU A 301 21.33 0.74 -7.42
N SER A 302 21.59 -0.39 -6.75
CA SER A 302 22.82 -0.55 -5.96
C SER A 302 24.08 -0.48 -6.81
N VAL A 303 24.08 -1.12 -8.00
CA VAL A 303 25.19 -1.01 -8.95
C VAL A 303 25.37 0.42 -9.44
N MET A 304 24.28 1.14 -9.72
CA MET A 304 24.32 2.55 -10.11
C MET A 304 24.95 3.42 -9.02
N GLY A 305 24.55 3.25 -7.76
CA GLY A 305 25.17 3.96 -6.63
C GLY A 305 26.67 3.68 -6.50
N TRP A 306 27.09 2.44 -6.72
CA TRP A 306 28.50 2.08 -6.78
C TRP A 306 29.25 2.76 -7.94
N LEU A 307 28.67 2.81 -9.14
CA LEU A 307 29.28 3.50 -10.29
C LEU A 307 29.43 5.00 -10.04
N ILE A 308 28.45 5.65 -9.40
CA ILE A 308 28.50 7.07 -9.04
C ILE A 308 29.70 7.36 -8.13
N SER A 309 29.97 6.50 -7.15
CA SER A 309 31.07 6.68 -6.19
C SER A 309 32.49 6.51 -6.77
N LYS A 310 32.61 6.06 -8.03
CA LYS A 310 33.89 5.90 -8.74
C LYS A 310 34.33 7.14 -9.50
N LYS A 311 33.43 8.09 -9.73
CA LYS A 311 33.74 9.39 -10.34
C LYS A 311 34.24 10.34 -9.26
#